data_AF-A0A2B4RQV5-F1
#
_entry.id   AF-A0A2B4RQV5-F1
#
_cell.length_a   1.000
_cell.length_b   1.000
_cell.length_c   1.000
_cell.angle_alpha   90.00
_cell.angle_beta   90.00
_cell.angle_gamma   90.00
#
_symmetry.space_group_name_H-M   'P 1'
#
loop_
_entity.id
_entity.type
_entity.pdbx_description
1 polymer ?
#
loop_
_entity_poly.entity_id
_entity_poly.type
_entity_poly.pdbx_seq_one_letter_code
_entity_poly.pdbx_strand_id
1 'polypeptide(L)'
;MTLLWGLIGLAWFYSPSLCVEGNPCEGTYKFLNESDRSGLIKSDLSKCDGTDLHGKWGWFRVSGDAGNALASNVPRSGTCGTEIRAYLEDAHPSFGVGKLTLTFCTATKSKSCQAKRDLEVINCGEFYLYNLFKFKENCNSKYWRYCTNGIADDKCTGDKCANGKRCVLKDNGNQHECVDAPSSGTQPQMMPPAEDPFSSNPCLNGSSCNNNSDPYTCLFGYSGDNCHINNYEGKILRIKSTAVQESNKIAILRQS
;
A
#
# COMPACT_ATOMS: atom_id res chain seq x y z
N MET A 1 30.24 -63.83 16.52
CA MET A 1 28.86 -63.36 16.69
C MET A 1 28.93 -62.14 17.61
N THR A 2 29.04 -60.96 17.03
CA THR A 2 29.20 -59.67 17.73
C THR A 2 28.21 -58.70 17.12
N LEU A 3 27.23 -58.28 17.93
CA LEU A 3 26.19 -57.32 17.56
C LEU A 3 26.77 -55.90 17.59
N LEU A 4 26.83 -55.24 16.43
CA LEU A 4 27.04 -53.79 16.34
C LEU A 4 25.66 -53.12 16.33
N TRP A 5 25.37 -52.38 17.39
CA TRP A 5 24.18 -51.54 17.50
C TRP A 5 24.40 -50.26 16.68
N GLY A 6 23.54 -50.03 15.69
CA GLY A 6 23.53 -48.79 14.91
C GLY A 6 22.95 -47.64 15.73
N LEU A 7 23.72 -46.57 15.89
CA LEU A 7 23.21 -45.27 16.32
C LEU A 7 22.66 -44.54 15.09
N ILE A 8 21.34 -44.63 14.88
CA ILE A 8 20.64 -43.72 13.97
C ILE A 8 20.51 -42.41 14.73
N GLY A 9 21.45 -41.48 14.47
CA GLY A 9 21.33 -40.11 14.92
C GLY A 9 20.06 -39.49 14.33
N LEU A 10 19.14 -39.08 15.20
CA LEU A 10 18.03 -38.22 14.85
C LEU A 10 18.62 -36.85 14.47
N ALA A 11 18.89 -36.67 13.18
CA ALA A 11 19.14 -35.34 12.63
C ALA A 11 17.84 -34.55 12.77
N TRP A 12 17.82 -33.63 13.72
CA TRP A 12 16.80 -32.59 13.78
C TRP A 12 16.91 -31.76 12.50
N PHE A 13 16.03 -32.00 11.55
CA PHE A 13 15.84 -31.10 10.42
C PHE A 13 15.27 -29.80 10.98
N TYR A 14 16.14 -28.86 11.32
CA TYR A 14 15.77 -27.46 11.47
C TYR A 14 15.37 -26.97 10.07
N SER A 15 14.09 -27.10 9.74
CA SER A 15 13.51 -26.39 8.61
C SER A 15 13.57 -24.90 8.91
N PRO A 16 14.30 -24.09 8.13
CA PRO A 16 14.23 -22.64 8.30
C PRO A 16 12.78 -22.21 8.04
N SER A 17 12.16 -21.57 9.03
CA SER A 17 10.83 -20.96 8.89
C SER A 17 10.83 -20.08 7.64
N LEU A 18 10.07 -20.51 6.63
CA LEU A 18 9.64 -19.62 5.55
C LEU A 18 8.67 -18.63 6.19
N CYS A 19 9.09 -17.36 6.29
CA CYS A 19 8.19 -16.27 6.64
C CYS A 19 7.03 -16.31 5.63
N VAL A 20 5.81 -16.64 6.08
CA VAL A 20 4.64 -16.46 5.23
C VAL A 20 4.48 -14.96 5.05
N GLU A 21 4.82 -14.47 3.85
CA GLU A 21 4.65 -13.07 3.50
C GLU A 21 3.17 -12.71 3.68
N GLY A 22 2.87 -11.76 4.57
CA GLY A 22 1.50 -11.36 4.88
C GLY A 22 0.71 -10.89 3.65
N ASN A 23 -0.62 -10.95 3.73
CA ASN A 23 -1.51 -10.52 2.66
C ASN A 23 -1.32 -9.01 2.36
N PRO A 24 -0.84 -8.61 1.15
CA PRO A 24 -0.65 -7.20 0.82
C PRO A 24 -1.92 -6.36 0.92
N CYS A 25 -3.09 -6.96 0.72
CA CYS A 25 -4.38 -6.28 0.74
C CYS A 25 -4.79 -5.77 2.13
N GLU A 26 -4.15 -6.30 3.19
CA GLU A 26 -4.33 -5.87 4.58
C GLU A 26 -3.17 -4.99 5.07
N GLY A 27 -2.16 -4.77 4.21
CA GLY A 27 -0.98 -3.98 4.51
C GLY A 27 -1.15 -2.49 4.23
N THR A 28 -0.05 -1.76 4.41
CA THR A 28 0.05 -0.35 4.03
C THR A 28 0.48 -0.20 2.58
N TYR A 29 -0.06 0.80 1.90
CA TYR A 29 0.24 1.11 0.50
C TYR A 29 0.15 2.61 0.25
N LYS A 30 0.79 3.06 -0.84
CA LYS A 30 0.76 4.46 -1.31
C LYS A 30 -0.26 4.67 -2.41
N PHE A 31 -0.82 5.87 -2.48
CA PHE A 31 -1.76 6.23 -3.53
C PHE A 31 -1.08 6.86 -4.74
N LEU A 32 -1.59 6.51 -5.93
CA LEU A 32 -1.41 7.23 -7.19
C LEU A 32 -2.75 7.91 -7.48
N ASN A 33 -2.87 9.21 -7.23
CA ASN A 33 -4.16 9.91 -7.24
C ASN A 33 -4.16 11.23 -8.03
N GLU A 34 -3.03 11.60 -8.61
CA GLU A 34 -2.86 12.82 -9.35
C GLU A 34 -3.57 12.74 -10.70
N SER A 35 -4.55 13.60 -10.93
CA SER A 35 -5.36 13.64 -12.16
C SER A 35 -4.52 13.67 -13.44
N ASP A 36 -3.39 14.38 -13.42
CA ASP A 36 -2.49 14.53 -14.55
C ASP A 36 -1.82 13.22 -15.00
N ARG A 37 -1.87 12.15 -14.20
CA ARG A 37 -1.33 10.82 -14.54
C ARG A 37 -2.34 9.92 -15.27
N SER A 38 -3.56 10.41 -15.46
CA SER A 38 -4.62 9.76 -16.22
C SER A 38 -4.24 9.61 -17.69
N GLY A 39 -4.49 8.42 -18.25
CA GLY A 39 -4.38 8.14 -19.68
C GLY A 39 -5.44 8.83 -20.53
N LEU A 40 -6.42 9.50 -19.92
CA LEU A 40 -7.52 10.19 -20.59
C LEU A 40 -7.33 11.71 -20.63
N ILE A 41 -6.57 12.27 -19.69
CA ILE A 41 -6.37 13.71 -19.56
C ILE A 41 -5.10 14.11 -20.32
N LYS A 42 -5.23 15.12 -21.20
CA LYS A 42 -4.07 15.79 -21.80
C LYS A 42 -3.43 16.68 -20.75
N SER A 43 -2.11 16.63 -20.67
CA SER A 43 -1.34 17.44 -19.74
C SER A 43 -0.10 17.98 -20.44
N ASP A 44 0.12 19.28 -20.31
CA ASP A 44 1.31 19.96 -20.81
C ASP A 44 2.47 19.89 -19.79
N LEU A 45 2.23 19.28 -18.63
CA LEU A 45 3.23 19.06 -17.59
C LEU A 45 3.93 17.72 -17.80
N SER A 46 5.27 17.75 -17.81
CA SER A 46 6.09 16.53 -17.77
C SER A 46 6.58 16.28 -16.35
N LYS A 47 6.00 15.27 -15.69
CA LYS A 47 6.37 14.79 -14.35
C LYS A 47 7.06 13.44 -14.43
N CYS A 48 7.79 13.08 -13.37
CA CYS A 48 8.54 11.85 -13.30
C CYS A 48 8.25 11.10 -12.00
N ASP A 49 7.90 9.82 -12.07
CA ASP A 49 7.71 8.99 -10.88
C ASP A 49 9.05 8.57 -10.26
N GLY A 50 10.16 8.86 -10.94
CA GLY A 50 11.50 8.47 -10.47
C GLY A 50 11.80 9.01 -9.08
N THR A 51 11.39 10.25 -8.74
CA THR A 51 11.56 10.89 -7.41
C THR A 51 10.72 10.21 -6.34
N ASP A 52 9.49 9.82 -6.68
CA ASP A 52 8.49 9.33 -5.73
C ASP A 52 8.71 7.83 -5.40
N LEU A 53 9.36 7.11 -6.33
CA LEU A 53 9.67 5.68 -6.25
C LEU A 53 11.09 5.39 -5.71
N HIS A 54 11.80 6.35 -5.12
CA HIS A 54 13.17 6.16 -4.60
C HIS A 54 13.30 5.22 -3.39
N GLY A 55 12.20 4.82 -2.75
CA GLY A 55 12.21 3.94 -1.57
C GLY A 55 11.64 2.55 -1.89
N LYS A 56 11.99 1.54 -1.09
CA LYS A 56 11.26 0.26 -1.02
C LYS A 56 9.90 0.49 -0.34
N TRP A 57 9.01 1.19 -1.00
CA TRP A 57 7.71 1.58 -0.43
C TRP A 57 6.71 0.42 -0.37
N GLY A 58 6.98 -0.69 -1.07
CA GLY A 58 6.05 -1.82 -1.17
C GLY A 58 4.98 -1.54 -2.21
N TRP A 59 3.72 -1.55 -1.78
CA TRP A 59 2.57 -1.57 -2.68
C TRP A 59 1.99 -0.18 -2.96
N PHE A 60 1.45 -0.01 -4.17
CA PHE A 60 0.77 1.20 -4.63
C PHE A 60 -0.66 0.89 -5.09
N ARG A 61 -1.58 1.82 -4.87
CA ARG A 61 -2.98 1.77 -5.28
C ARG A 61 -3.34 3.00 -6.12
N VAL A 62 -4.08 2.81 -7.21
CA VAL A 62 -4.66 3.92 -7.97
C VAL A 62 -5.98 4.34 -7.33
N SER A 63 -6.23 5.65 -7.23
CA SER A 63 -7.47 6.19 -6.64
C SER A 63 -7.76 7.62 -7.14
N GLY A 64 -8.94 8.15 -6.80
CA GLY A 64 -9.31 9.54 -7.08
C GLY A 64 -9.33 9.85 -8.57
N ASP A 65 -8.90 11.05 -8.94
CA ASP A 65 -8.96 11.53 -10.33
C ASP A 65 -7.98 10.81 -11.29
N ALA A 66 -7.02 10.04 -10.75
CA ALA A 66 -6.19 9.14 -11.55
C ALA A 66 -6.98 7.91 -12.04
N GLY A 67 -8.11 7.60 -11.42
CA GLY A 67 -8.95 6.45 -11.72
C GLY A 67 -8.82 5.34 -10.68
N ASN A 68 -8.89 4.08 -11.11
CA ASN A 68 -8.91 2.91 -10.21
C ASN A 68 -7.91 1.79 -10.59
N ALA A 69 -7.20 1.92 -11.71
CA ALA A 69 -6.18 0.95 -12.13
C ALA A 69 -5.08 1.61 -12.96
N LEU A 70 -3.94 0.93 -13.12
CA LEU A 70 -2.98 1.27 -14.16
C LEU A 70 -3.63 1.10 -15.54
N ALA A 71 -3.20 1.87 -16.53
CA ALA A 71 -3.70 1.71 -17.88
C ALA A 71 -3.27 0.32 -18.44
N SER A 72 -4.22 -0.46 -18.99
CA SER A 72 -3.94 -1.74 -19.68
C SER A 72 -3.96 -1.64 -21.21
N ASN A 73 -4.01 -0.43 -21.74
CA ASN A 73 -3.90 -0.13 -23.15
C ASN A 73 -2.88 0.99 -23.31
N VAL A 74 -2.24 1.08 -24.47
CA VAL A 74 -1.33 2.18 -24.76
C VAL A 74 -2.08 3.52 -24.59
N PRO A 75 -1.68 4.36 -23.62
CA PRO A 75 -2.33 5.66 -23.44
C PRO A 75 -2.16 6.50 -24.71
N ARG A 76 -2.87 7.62 -24.85
CA ARG A 76 -2.67 8.49 -26.02
C ARG A 76 -1.34 9.25 -25.88
N SER A 77 -0.78 9.71 -26.99
CA SER A 77 0.39 10.61 -26.90
C SER A 77 -0.06 11.95 -26.29
N GLY A 78 0.75 12.52 -25.39
CA GLY A 78 0.42 13.75 -24.65
C GLY A 78 -0.52 13.57 -23.46
N THR A 79 -0.75 12.34 -22.99
CA THR A 79 -1.51 12.05 -21.76
C THR A 79 -0.58 11.53 -20.65
N CYS A 80 -1.13 11.33 -19.45
CA CYS A 80 -0.42 10.90 -18.24
C CYS A 80 0.67 11.85 -17.71
N GLY A 81 0.72 13.09 -18.22
CA GLY A 81 1.63 14.12 -17.71
C GLY A 81 3.10 13.69 -17.77
N THR A 82 3.48 13.04 -18.86
CA THR A 82 4.82 12.49 -19.06
C THR A 82 5.12 12.26 -20.54
N GLU A 83 6.40 12.18 -20.88
CA GLU A 83 6.85 11.79 -22.22
C GLU A 83 6.84 10.27 -22.39
N ILE A 84 7.39 9.54 -21.41
CA ILE A 84 7.41 8.08 -21.40
C ILE A 84 6.25 7.59 -20.55
N ARG A 85 5.33 6.91 -21.20
CA ARG A 85 4.09 6.36 -20.65
C ARG A 85 4.31 4.88 -20.35
N ALA A 86 4.35 4.51 -19.08
CA ALA A 86 4.37 3.12 -18.65
C ALA A 86 2.94 2.62 -18.42
N TYR A 87 2.57 1.51 -19.04
CA TYR A 87 1.22 0.93 -18.99
C TYR A 87 1.32 -0.60 -19.00
N LEU A 88 0.34 -1.29 -18.42
CA LEU A 88 0.27 -2.75 -18.46
C LEU A 88 -0.06 -3.22 -19.87
N GLU A 89 0.67 -4.22 -20.35
CA GLU A 89 0.32 -4.94 -21.57
C GLU A 89 -0.64 -6.10 -21.26
N ASP A 90 -0.43 -6.74 -20.11
CA ASP A 90 -1.29 -7.80 -19.61
C ASP A 90 -2.57 -7.24 -18.95
N ALA A 91 -3.60 -8.09 -18.90
CA ALA A 91 -4.81 -7.80 -18.15
C ALA A 91 -4.57 -7.94 -16.64
N HIS A 92 -5.26 -7.13 -15.84
CA HIS A 92 -5.22 -7.21 -14.39
C HIS A 92 -5.73 -8.58 -13.89
N PRO A 93 -5.19 -9.11 -12.78
CA PRO A 93 -5.63 -10.39 -12.23
C PRO A 93 -7.10 -10.35 -11.83
N SER A 94 -7.79 -11.47 -12.03
CA SER A 94 -9.11 -11.67 -11.43
C SER A 94 -8.99 -11.80 -9.92
N PHE A 95 -10.05 -11.44 -9.19
CA PHE A 95 -10.09 -11.57 -7.75
C PHE A 95 -9.88 -13.03 -7.31
N GLY A 96 -9.15 -13.25 -6.23
CA GLY A 96 -8.88 -14.58 -5.66
C GLY A 96 -7.73 -15.37 -6.31
N VAL A 97 -7.14 -14.88 -7.42
CA VAL A 97 -5.96 -15.53 -8.04
C VAL A 97 -4.69 -15.39 -7.16
N GLY A 98 -4.62 -14.32 -6.35
CA GLY A 98 -3.43 -13.98 -5.57
C GLY A 98 -2.49 -13.03 -6.31
N LYS A 99 -1.21 -12.99 -5.89
CA LYS A 99 -0.18 -12.19 -6.55
C LYS A 99 0.15 -12.81 -7.91
N LEU A 100 0.25 -11.96 -8.92
CA LEU A 100 0.61 -12.35 -10.27
C LEU A 100 1.65 -11.38 -10.84
N THR A 101 2.66 -11.91 -11.51
CA THR A 101 3.64 -11.11 -12.24
C THR A 101 3.06 -10.74 -13.61
N LEU A 102 2.88 -9.45 -13.86
CA LEU A 102 2.38 -8.91 -15.11
C LEU A 102 3.46 -8.11 -15.85
N THR A 103 3.36 -8.12 -17.18
CA THR A 103 4.19 -7.35 -18.10
C THR A 103 3.63 -5.94 -18.26
N PHE A 104 4.47 -4.94 -18.04
CA PHE A 104 4.22 -3.57 -18.43
C PHE A 104 5.17 -3.13 -19.55
N CYS A 105 4.69 -2.21 -20.38
CA CYS A 105 5.46 -1.62 -21.43
C CYS A 105 5.61 -0.10 -21.28
N THR A 106 6.71 0.44 -21.80
CA THR A 106 6.95 1.87 -21.95
C THR A 106 6.77 2.33 -23.40
N ALA A 107 6.08 3.45 -23.60
CA ALA A 107 5.90 4.10 -24.90
C ALA A 107 6.18 5.61 -24.79
N THR A 108 7.01 6.16 -25.68
CA THR A 108 7.32 7.60 -25.69
C THR A 108 6.34 8.36 -26.61
N LYS A 109 6.57 8.34 -27.93
CA LYS A 109 5.78 9.10 -28.92
C LYS A 109 4.82 8.26 -29.77
N SER A 110 5.17 7.00 -30.01
CA SER A 110 4.39 6.06 -30.82
C SER A 110 3.27 5.40 -30.00
N LYS A 111 2.39 4.67 -30.69
CA LYS A 111 1.48 3.70 -30.07
C LYS A 111 2.16 2.34 -29.82
N SER A 112 3.42 2.18 -30.23
CA SER A 112 4.13 0.91 -30.11
C SER A 112 4.86 0.80 -28.78
N CYS A 113 4.82 -0.41 -28.23
CA CYS A 113 5.61 -0.81 -27.09
C CYS A 113 7.12 -0.71 -27.42
N GLN A 114 7.90 -0.02 -26.60
CA GLN A 114 9.35 0.15 -26.83
C GLN A 114 10.21 -0.74 -25.93
N ALA A 115 9.81 -0.93 -24.67
CA ALA A 115 10.50 -1.82 -23.75
C ALA A 115 9.50 -2.43 -22.77
N LYS A 116 9.63 -3.74 -22.55
CA LYS A 116 8.84 -4.53 -21.61
C LYS A 116 9.61 -4.80 -20.33
N ARG A 117 8.89 -4.88 -19.21
CA ARG A 117 9.38 -5.16 -17.86
C ARG A 117 8.23 -5.79 -17.08
N ASP A 118 8.55 -6.41 -15.96
CA ASP A 118 7.57 -7.13 -15.16
C ASP A 118 7.38 -6.46 -13.81
N LEU A 119 6.16 -6.54 -13.27
CA LEU A 119 5.81 -6.05 -11.94
C LEU A 119 4.76 -6.98 -11.29
N GLU A 120 4.77 -7.06 -9.96
CA GLU A 120 3.78 -7.86 -9.24
C GLU A 120 2.49 -7.07 -9.03
N VAL A 121 1.36 -7.72 -9.29
CA VAL A 121 0.01 -7.18 -9.13
C VAL A 121 -0.86 -8.15 -8.36
N ILE A 122 -1.69 -7.63 -7.46
CA ILE A 122 -2.73 -8.40 -6.77
C ILE A 122 -4.07 -7.65 -6.84
N ASN A 123 -5.15 -8.39 -7.04
CA ASN A 123 -6.51 -7.87 -6.96
C ASN A 123 -7.05 -8.09 -5.54
N CYS A 124 -7.23 -6.98 -4.81
CA CYS A 124 -7.73 -6.97 -3.43
C CYS A 124 -9.25 -6.89 -3.33
N GLY A 125 -9.94 -6.96 -4.47
CA GLY A 125 -11.37 -6.79 -4.57
C GLY A 125 -11.66 -5.40 -5.11
N GLU A 126 -11.92 -4.44 -4.23
CA GLU A 126 -12.31 -3.07 -4.61
C GLU A 126 -11.17 -2.27 -5.27
N PHE A 127 -9.95 -2.79 -5.25
CA PHE A 127 -8.78 -2.15 -5.83
C PHE A 127 -7.69 -3.16 -6.17
N TYR A 128 -6.76 -2.72 -7.02
CA TYR A 128 -5.52 -3.43 -7.30
C TYR A 128 -4.37 -2.83 -6.49
N LEU A 129 -3.41 -3.67 -6.12
CA LEU A 129 -2.11 -3.24 -5.63
C LEU A 129 -1.01 -3.59 -6.62
N TYR A 130 -0.06 -2.68 -6.78
CA TYR A 130 1.08 -2.78 -7.69
C TYR A 130 2.39 -2.64 -6.92
N ASN A 131 3.32 -3.58 -7.09
CA ASN A 131 4.67 -3.47 -6.56
C ASN A 131 5.52 -2.65 -7.55
N LEU A 132 5.38 -1.31 -7.47
CA LEU A 132 6.04 -0.39 -8.40
C LEU A 132 7.49 -0.12 -8.01
N PHE A 133 8.33 0.08 -9.02
CA PHE A 133 9.75 0.33 -8.82
C PHE A 133 10.29 1.37 -9.79
N LYS A 134 11.45 1.91 -9.44
CA LYS A 134 12.18 2.85 -10.28
C LYS A 134 12.81 2.11 -11.47
N PHE A 135 12.10 2.00 -12.60
CA PHE A 135 12.62 1.31 -13.78
C PHE A 135 13.62 2.14 -14.61
N LYS A 136 13.73 3.44 -14.33
CA LYS A 136 14.66 4.36 -15.02
C LYS A 136 15.22 5.40 -14.05
N GLU A 137 16.55 5.52 -14.01
CA GLU A 137 17.24 6.34 -13.03
C GLU A 137 17.03 7.85 -13.18
N ASN A 138 17.03 8.35 -14.42
CA ASN A 138 17.13 9.79 -14.69
C ASN A 138 15.77 10.41 -15.04
N CYS A 139 15.42 11.49 -14.34
CA CYS A 139 14.26 12.36 -14.63
C CYS A 139 14.65 13.69 -15.31
N ASN A 140 15.90 13.82 -15.79
CA ASN A 140 16.44 15.12 -16.24
C ASN A 140 16.30 15.38 -17.74
N SER A 141 16.10 14.34 -18.55
CA SER A 141 16.05 14.45 -20.01
C SER A 141 14.89 13.74 -20.67
N LYS A 142 14.24 12.81 -19.95
CA LYS A 142 13.03 12.11 -20.37
C LYS A 142 12.21 11.76 -19.14
N TYR A 143 11.13 12.51 -18.96
CA TYR A 143 10.15 12.30 -17.91
C TYR A 143 9.37 11.01 -18.17
N TRP A 144 9.13 10.23 -17.11
CA TRP A 144 8.46 8.94 -17.20
C TRP A 144 7.51 8.73 -16.02
N ARG A 145 6.35 8.12 -16.27
CA ARG A 145 5.38 7.78 -15.22
C ARG A 145 4.62 6.50 -15.55
N TYR A 146 4.15 5.84 -14.51
CA TYR A 146 3.06 4.87 -14.59
C TYR A 146 1.75 5.60 -14.85
N CYS A 147 1.18 5.31 -16.03
CA CYS A 147 -0.10 5.82 -16.48
C CYS A 147 -1.24 5.06 -15.80
N THR A 148 -2.31 5.79 -15.53
CA THR A 148 -3.53 5.25 -14.93
C THR A 148 -4.68 5.28 -15.94
N ASN A 149 -5.72 4.49 -15.69
CA ASN A 149 -6.84 4.37 -16.63
C ASN A 149 -7.77 5.59 -16.63
N GLY A 150 -7.67 6.50 -15.64
CA GLY A 150 -8.44 7.74 -15.61
C GLY A 150 -9.93 7.57 -15.38
N ILE A 151 -10.40 6.38 -15.00
CA ILE A 151 -11.82 6.10 -14.83
C ILE A 151 -12.31 6.77 -13.54
N ALA A 152 -12.98 7.92 -13.67
CA ALA A 152 -13.46 8.72 -12.54
C ALA A 152 -14.63 8.09 -11.76
N ASP A 153 -15.27 7.05 -12.32
CA ASP A 153 -16.38 6.34 -11.68
C ASP A 153 -15.86 5.06 -11.01
N ASP A 154 -15.59 5.14 -9.71
CA ASP A 154 -15.18 3.99 -8.91
C ASP A 154 -16.29 2.93 -8.93
N LYS A 155 -15.99 1.85 -9.65
CA LYS A 155 -16.92 0.75 -9.89
C LYS A 155 -17.30 -0.01 -8.62
N CYS A 156 -16.56 0.16 -7.53
CA CYS A 156 -16.85 -0.47 -6.24
C CYS A 156 -17.19 0.50 -5.10
N THR A 157 -17.32 1.81 -5.35
CA THR A 157 -17.77 2.77 -4.32
C THR A 157 -19.29 2.74 -4.15
N GLY A 158 -19.77 2.74 -2.89
CA GLY A 158 -21.16 3.03 -2.53
C GLY A 158 -22.14 1.87 -2.69
N ASP A 159 -21.97 0.81 -1.91
CA ASP A 159 -22.87 -0.35 -1.78
C ASP A 159 -23.41 -0.87 -3.12
N LYS A 160 -22.54 -1.00 -4.13
CA LYS A 160 -22.93 -1.51 -5.46
C LYS A 160 -23.42 -2.96 -5.43
N CYS A 161 -23.06 -3.70 -4.38
CA CYS A 161 -23.41 -5.10 -4.22
C CYS A 161 -24.44 -5.28 -3.11
N ALA A 162 -25.60 -5.83 -3.46
CA ALA A 162 -26.65 -6.17 -2.51
C ALA A 162 -26.31 -7.43 -1.70
N ASN A 163 -27.06 -7.65 -0.61
CA ASN A 163 -27.06 -8.90 0.16
C ASN A 163 -25.69 -9.29 0.78
N GLY A 164 -24.90 -8.29 1.19
CA GLY A 164 -23.60 -8.53 1.83
C GLY A 164 -22.54 -9.12 0.90
N LYS A 165 -22.76 -9.10 -0.42
CA LYS A 165 -21.76 -9.48 -1.40
C LYS A 165 -20.64 -8.44 -1.47
N ARG A 166 -19.43 -8.90 -1.75
CA ARG A 166 -18.26 -8.04 -1.94
C ARG A 166 -18.18 -7.58 -3.39
N CYS A 167 -17.93 -6.29 -3.59
CA CYS A 167 -17.59 -5.75 -4.90
C CYS A 167 -16.13 -6.04 -5.22
N VAL A 168 -15.86 -6.53 -6.43
CA VAL A 168 -14.48 -6.72 -6.91
C VAL A 168 -14.31 -6.19 -8.33
N LEU A 169 -13.18 -5.54 -8.58
CA LEU A 169 -12.86 -4.96 -9.88
C LEU A 169 -12.55 -6.05 -10.90
N LYS A 170 -13.08 -5.82 -12.10
CA LYS A 170 -12.85 -6.63 -13.30
C LYS A 170 -12.57 -5.76 -14.51
N ASP A 171 -12.14 -6.41 -15.58
CA ASP A 171 -11.96 -5.79 -16.88
C ASP A 171 -11.07 -4.54 -16.82
N ASN A 172 -9.90 -4.67 -16.17
CA ASN A 172 -8.94 -3.58 -15.98
C ASN A 172 -9.52 -2.33 -15.28
N GLY A 173 -10.47 -2.54 -14.37
CA GLY A 173 -11.16 -1.50 -13.61
C GLY A 173 -12.37 -0.88 -14.34
N ASN A 174 -12.73 -1.36 -15.53
CA ASN A 174 -13.91 -0.87 -16.26
C ASN A 174 -15.22 -1.42 -15.71
N GLN A 175 -15.17 -2.58 -15.05
CA GLN A 175 -16.35 -3.28 -14.54
C GLN A 175 -16.13 -3.68 -13.09
N HIS A 176 -17.22 -4.04 -12.43
CA HIS A 176 -17.18 -4.77 -11.18
C HIS A 176 -17.98 -6.06 -11.31
N GLU A 177 -17.74 -6.97 -10.39
CA GLU A 177 -18.64 -8.07 -10.10
C GLU A 177 -18.93 -8.13 -8.60
N CYS A 178 -20.06 -8.72 -8.24
CA CYS A 178 -20.41 -9.00 -6.86
C CYS A 178 -20.16 -10.48 -6.56
N VAL A 179 -19.09 -10.75 -5.82
CA VAL A 179 -18.78 -12.10 -5.35
C VAL A 179 -19.37 -12.30 -3.95
N ASP A 180 -19.66 -13.54 -3.59
CA ASP A 180 -20.03 -13.83 -2.22
C ASP A 180 -18.86 -13.40 -1.32
N ALA A 181 -19.14 -12.56 -0.32
CA ALA A 181 -18.15 -12.30 0.71
C ALA A 181 -17.74 -13.66 1.28
N PRO A 182 -16.45 -13.90 1.57
CA PRO A 182 -16.02 -15.17 2.13
C PRO A 182 -16.98 -15.50 3.27
N SER A 183 -17.75 -16.58 3.11
CA SER A 183 -18.57 -17.06 4.19
C SER A 183 -17.62 -17.22 5.35
N SER A 184 -17.96 -16.72 6.52
CA SER A 184 -17.25 -17.05 7.76
C SER A 184 -17.18 -18.57 8.04
N GLY A 185 -17.63 -19.43 7.12
CA GLY A 185 -17.31 -20.85 7.05
C GLY A 185 -16.23 -21.12 6.01
N THR A 186 -15.05 -21.52 6.51
CA THR A 186 -14.03 -22.33 5.84
C THR A 186 -13.84 -22.07 4.34
N GLN A 187 -12.91 -21.17 4.02
CA GLN A 187 -12.07 -21.37 2.83
C GLN A 187 -11.53 -22.83 2.84
N PRO A 188 -11.23 -23.43 1.68
CA PRO A 188 -10.42 -24.65 1.68
C PRO A 188 -9.23 -24.42 2.60
N GLN A 189 -9.03 -25.27 3.60
CA GLN A 189 -7.92 -25.13 4.53
C GLN A 189 -6.62 -25.14 3.71
N MET A 190 -6.07 -23.96 3.40
CA MET A 190 -4.65 -23.80 3.59
C MET A 190 -4.46 -24.04 5.07
N MET A 191 -3.72 -25.10 5.41
CA MET A 191 -3.36 -25.44 6.79
C MET A 191 -3.10 -24.14 7.57
N PRO A 192 -3.75 -23.94 8.73
CA PRO A 192 -3.39 -22.80 9.57
C PRO A 192 -1.89 -22.91 9.85
N PRO A 193 -1.09 -21.86 9.61
CA PRO A 193 0.26 -21.82 10.17
C PRO A 193 0.07 -21.97 11.68
N ALA A 194 0.83 -22.86 12.29
CA ALA A 194 0.89 -22.95 13.75
C ALA A 194 1.07 -21.54 14.31
N GLU A 195 0.27 -21.18 15.30
CA GLU A 195 0.36 -19.89 15.99
C GLU A 195 1.82 -19.67 16.40
N ASP A 196 2.47 -18.67 15.79
CA ASP A 196 3.79 -18.20 16.20
C ASP A 196 3.59 -17.24 17.38
N PRO A 197 3.99 -17.62 18.60
CA PRO A 197 3.77 -16.81 19.80
C PRO A 197 4.59 -15.51 19.84
N PHE A 198 5.40 -15.19 18.82
CA PHE A 198 6.31 -14.04 18.85
C PHE A 198 6.18 -13.01 17.71
N SER A 199 5.24 -13.14 16.78
CA SER A 199 5.17 -12.22 15.61
C SER A 199 4.14 -11.08 15.72
N SER A 200 3.36 -10.97 16.79
CA SER A 200 2.40 -9.86 16.91
C SER A 200 3.07 -8.72 17.67
N ASN A 201 3.50 -7.65 16.99
CA ASN A 201 3.73 -6.38 17.67
C ASN A 201 2.36 -5.94 18.24
N PRO A 202 2.16 -5.98 19.57
CA PRO A 202 0.82 -5.91 20.14
C PRO A 202 0.24 -4.49 20.15
N CYS A 203 1.01 -3.47 19.75
CA CYS A 203 0.66 -2.07 19.97
C CYS A 203 -0.30 -1.52 18.90
N LEU A 204 -1.50 -1.07 19.31
CA LEU A 204 -2.53 -0.50 18.44
C LEU A 204 -2.56 1.05 18.52
N ASN A 205 -3.02 1.69 17.44
CA ASN A 205 -3.26 3.15 17.31
C ASN A 205 -2.01 4.05 17.33
N GLY A 206 -0.96 3.68 16.60
CA GLY A 206 0.16 4.59 16.30
C GLY A 206 1.10 4.91 17.48
N SER A 207 0.98 4.19 18.60
CA SER A 207 1.91 4.30 19.74
C SER A 207 3.22 3.54 19.48
N SER A 208 4.34 4.08 20.00
CA SER A 208 5.69 3.54 19.81
C SER A 208 6.09 2.64 20.99
N CYS A 209 6.28 1.36 20.73
CA CYS A 209 6.77 0.38 21.71
C CYS A 209 8.29 0.20 21.58
N ASN A 210 8.98 0.01 22.70
CA ASN A 210 10.45 -0.16 22.71
C ASN A 210 10.80 -1.64 22.52
N ASN A 211 11.31 -2.01 21.35
CA ASN A 211 11.51 -3.40 20.91
C ASN A 211 12.67 -4.19 21.58
N ASN A 212 13.08 -3.85 22.81
CA ASN A 212 14.33 -4.40 23.37
C ASN A 212 14.19 -5.22 24.68
N SER A 213 13.03 -5.79 25.02
CA SER A 213 12.93 -6.77 26.12
C SER A 213 11.66 -7.62 26.06
N ASP A 214 11.77 -8.88 26.48
CA ASP A 214 10.66 -9.79 26.79
C ASP A 214 10.60 -9.97 28.33
N PRO A 215 9.50 -9.61 29.05
CA PRO A 215 8.23 -9.07 28.56
C PRO A 215 8.29 -7.58 28.16
N TYR A 216 7.47 -7.21 27.17
CA TYR A 216 7.38 -5.87 26.59
C TYR A 216 7.12 -4.77 27.63
N THR A 217 7.71 -3.58 27.45
CA THR A 217 7.47 -2.40 28.29
C THR A 217 6.89 -1.24 27.48
N CYS A 218 5.78 -0.67 27.97
CA CYS A 218 5.19 0.52 27.35
C CYS A 218 6.06 1.75 27.53
N LEU A 219 6.09 2.62 26.53
CA LEU A 219 6.75 3.93 26.62
C LEU A 219 6.11 4.78 27.74
N PHE A 220 6.90 5.69 28.32
CA PHE A 220 6.48 6.54 29.42
C PHE A 220 5.17 7.29 29.07
N GLY A 221 4.12 7.08 29.88
CA GLY A 221 2.80 7.66 29.66
C GLY A 221 1.71 6.70 29.18
N TYR A 222 2.08 5.47 28.81
CA TYR A 222 1.14 4.47 28.30
C TYR A 222 1.11 3.22 29.18
N SER A 223 -0.01 2.51 29.19
CA SER A 223 -0.21 1.27 29.97
C SER A 223 -1.15 0.28 29.28
N GLY A 224 -1.21 -0.94 29.82
CA GLY A 224 -2.00 -2.07 29.30
C GLY A 224 -1.20 -3.01 28.40
N ASP A 225 -1.71 -4.22 28.19
CA ASP A 225 -1.01 -5.34 27.52
C ASP A 225 -0.57 -5.01 26.08
N ASN A 226 -1.28 -4.08 25.45
CA ASN A 226 -1.05 -3.61 24.08
C ASN A 226 -0.74 -2.09 24.02
N CYS A 227 -0.37 -1.46 25.14
CA CYS A 227 -0.09 -0.02 25.27
C CYS A 227 -1.17 0.92 24.69
N HIS A 228 -2.44 0.48 24.72
CA HIS A 228 -3.58 1.22 24.16
C HIS A 228 -4.13 2.30 25.11
N ILE A 229 -3.73 2.28 26.39
CA ILE A 229 -4.20 3.24 27.39
C ILE A 229 -3.20 4.38 27.46
N ASN A 230 -3.61 5.58 27.04
CA ASN A 230 -2.87 6.82 27.28
C ASN A 230 -3.24 7.36 28.67
N ASN A 231 -2.30 7.35 29.62
CA ASN A 231 -2.54 7.78 31.00
C ASN A 231 -2.72 9.30 31.16
N TYR A 232 -2.62 10.06 30.06
CA TYR A 232 -2.84 11.51 30.01
C TYR A 232 -4.12 11.90 29.27
N GLU A 233 -4.73 11.00 28.50
CA GLU A 233 -6.07 11.22 27.93
C GLU A 233 -7.08 11.36 29.08
N GLY A 234 -7.69 12.53 29.21
CA GLY A 234 -8.61 12.87 30.31
C GLY A 234 -7.99 13.57 31.53
N LYS A 235 -6.65 13.66 31.64
CA LYS A 235 -6.00 14.60 32.57
C LYS A 235 -5.69 15.89 31.84
N ILE A 236 -6.72 16.74 31.69
CA ILE A 236 -6.47 18.19 31.63
C ILE A 236 -5.72 18.54 32.92
N LEU A 237 -4.40 18.65 32.84
CA LEU A 237 -3.65 19.49 33.76
C LEU A 237 -4.31 20.85 33.67
N ARG A 238 -5.09 21.21 34.70
CA ARG A 238 -5.43 22.61 34.98
C ARG A 238 -4.12 23.31 35.29
N ILE A 239 -3.36 23.65 34.24
CA ILE A 239 -2.37 24.70 34.32
C ILE A 239 -3.22 25.97 34.46
N LYS A 240 -3.35 26.49 35.68
CA LYS A 240 -3.75 27.88 35.85
C LYS A 240 -2.67 28.69 35.15
N SER A 241 -2.94 29.09 33.91
CA SER A 241 -2.14 30.08 33.20
C SER A 241 -2.26 31.41 33.93
N THR A 242 -1.34 31.69 34.82
CA THR A 242 -1.00 33.06 35.22
C THR A 242 0.19 33.50 34.37
N ALA A 243 -0.03 33.67 33.07
CA ALA A 243 0.93 34.31 32.18
C ALA A 243 0.25 34.81 30.88
N VAL A 244 -0.87 35.52 30.98
CA VAL A 244 -1.34 36.42 29.92
C VAL A 244 -1.93 37.67 30.58
N GLN A 245 -1.07 38.51 31.14
CA GLN A 245 -1.41 39.90 31.44
C GLN A 245 -0.17 40.75 31.72
N GLU A 246 0.78 40.83 30.78
CA GLU A 246 1.78 41.92 30.82
C GLU A 246 2.42 42.15 29.45
N SER A 247 1.62 42.60 28.49
CA SER A 247 2.14 43.15 27.23
C SER A 247 1.19 44.18 26.63
N ASN A 248 0.64 45.06 27.48
CA ASN A 248 -0.09 46.26 27.06
C ASN A 248 0.11 47.44 28.02
N LYS A 249 1.38 47.74 28.36
CA LYS A 249 1.73 48.93 29.14
C LYS A 249 3.06 49.58 28.79
N ILE A 250 3.45 49.63 27.50
CA ILE A 250 4.48 50.55 27.03
C ILE A 250 4.10 51.07 25.64
N ALA A 251 3.14 52.01 25.58
CA ALA A 251 2.85 52.80 24.38
C ALA A 251 2.14 54.12 24.70
N ILE A 252 2.48 54.80 25.80
CA ILE A 252 2.18 56.23 25.99
C ILE A 252 3.36 56.84 26.76
N LEU A 253 3.91 57.95 26.24
CA LEU A 253 5.06 58.77 26.71
C LEU A 253 6.27 58.79 25.75
N ARG A 254 6.04 59.20 24.50
CA ARG A 254 6.97 60.04 23.73
C ARG A 254 6.20 61.03 22.85
N GLN A 255 5.47 61.94 23.50
CA GLN A 255 5.17 63.28 22.98
C GLN A 255 5.15 64.24 24.19
N SER A 256 6.33 64.76 24.50
CA SER A 256 6.61 66.02 25.20
C SER A 256 8.10 66.26 25.13
#